data_AF-A0A4Q7UKB8-F1
#
_entry.id   AF-A0A4Q7UKB8-F1
#
_cell.length_a   1.000
_cell.length_b   1.000
_cell.length_c   1.000
_cell.angle_alpha   90.00
_cell.angle_beta   90.00
_cell.angle_gamma   90.00
#
_symmetry.space_group_name_H-M   'P 1'
#
loop_
_entity.id
_entity.type
_entity.pdbx_description
1 polymer ?
#
loop_
_entity_poly.entity_id
_entity_poly.type
_entity_poly.pdbx_seq_one_letter_code
_entity_poly.pdbx_strand_id
1 'polypeptide(L)'
;MVGAFDAVVDRAGLSGAYGVAWCLAATMLGDAPTASGAALDFPGIDQAGYDTRWVARFVSAYANRDEPTGEALFGAAAADGLLPDCLLTLAGSTIATLRSRAE
;
A
#
# COMPACT_ATOMS: atom_id res chain seq x y z
N MET A 1 9.32 1.68 -15.10
CA MET A 1 8.71 0.67 -14.21
C MET A 1 7.18 0.62 -14.31
N VAL A 2 6.53 1.65 -14.88
CA VAL A 2 5.06 1.79 -14.97
C VAL A 2 4.33 0.59 -15.59
N GLY A 3 4.95 -0.16 -16.51
CA GLY A 3 4.30 -1.33 -17.13
C GLY A 3 4.38 -2.66 -16.35
N ALA A 4 5.18 -2.75 -15.29
CA ALA A 4 5.33 -4.04 -14.58
C ALA A 4 4.11 -4.33 -13.69
N PHE A 5 3.59 -3.32 -12.99
CA PHE A 5 2.40 -3.48 -12.16
C PHE A 5 1.13 -3.60 -13.00
N ASP A 6 1.04 -2.86 -14.11
CA ASP A 6 -0.01 -3.02 -15.12
C ASP A 6 -0.06 -4.47 -15.63
N ALA A 7 1.09 -5.03 -16.01
CA ALA A 7 1.19 -6.43 -16.42
C ALA A 7 0.87 -7.43 -15.29
N VAL A 8 1.14 -7.10 -14.02
CA VAL A 8 0.75 -7.96 -12.87
C VAL A 8 -0.77 -7.92 -12.66
N VAL A 9 -1.38 -6.75 -12.76
CA VAL A 9 -2.83 -6.57 -12.68
C VAL A 9 -3.52 -7.34 -13.81
N ASP A 10 -3.00 -7.23 -15.04
CA ASP A 10 -3.53 -7.96 -16.20
C ASP A 10 -3.36 -9.48 -16.10
N ARG A 11 -2.19 -9.95 -15.62
CA ARG A 11 -1.85 -11.38 -15.59
C ARG A 11 -2.45 -12.13 -14.39
N ALA A 12 -2.49 -11.50 -13.22
CA ALA A 12 -2.93 -12.13 -11.97
C ALA A 12 -4.35 -11.70 -11.55
N GLY A 13 -4.92 -10.70 -12.21
CA GLY A 13 -6.18 -10.08 -11.81
C GLY A 13 -6.05 -9.27 -10.52
N LEU A 14 -7.13 -8.57 -10.17
CA LEU A 14 -7.19 -7.68 -9.00
C LEU A 14 -6.89 -8.41 -7.68
N SER A 15 -7.32 -9.66 -7.52
CA SER A 15 -7.06 -10.46 -6.31
C SER A 15 -5.57 -10.76 -6.12
N GLY A 16 -4.84 -11.09 -7.19
CA GLY A 16 -3.40 -11.33 -7.12
C GLY A 16 -2.62 -10.04 -6.83
N ALA A 17 -3.02 -8.93 -7.45
CA ALA A 17 -2.41 -7.62 -7.21
C ALA A 17 -2.64 -7.13 -5.78
N TYR A 18 -3.82 -7.40 -5.19
CA TYR A 18 -4.09 -7.12 -3.78
C TYR A 18 -3.14 -7.90 -2.86
N GLY A 19 -2.94 -9.19 -3.11
CA GLY A 19 -2.01 -10.02 -2.32
C GLY A 19 -0.58 -9.46 -2.33
N VAL A 20 -0.10 -8.97 -3.49
CA VAL A 20 1.22 -8.32 -3.59
C VAL A 20 1.26 -7.03 -2.78
N ALA A 21 0.24 -6.18 -2.89
CA ALA A 21 0.17 -4.93 -2.12
C ALA A 21 0.16 -5.19 -0.61
N TRP A 22 -0.61 -6.18 -0.15
CA TRP A 22 -0.67 -6.59 1.25
C TRP A 22 0.72 -7.05 1.75
N CYS A 23 1.44 -7.81 0.93
CA CYS A 23 2.80 -8.27 1.24
C CYS A 23 3.84 -7.13 1.30
N LEU A 24 3.70 -6.12 0.43
CA LEU A 24 4.56 -4.92 0.47
C LEU A 24 4.31 -4.09 1.73
N ALA A 25 3.05 -3.95 2.16
CA ALA A 25 2.71 -3.30 3.42
C ALA A 25 3.30 -4.06 4.63
N ALA A 26 3.21 -5.40 4.62
CA ALA A 26 3.86 -6.26 5.61
C ALA A 26 5.37 -6.03 5.70
N THR A 27 6.03 -6.01 4.53
CA THR A 27 7.48 -5.80 4.42
C THR A 27 7.88 -4.42 4.96
N MET A 28 7.08 -3.40 4.67
CA MET A 28 7.30 -2.04 5.15
C MET A 28 7.24 -1.97 6.68
N LEU A 29 6.31 -2.67 7.34
CA LEU A 29 6.21 -2.67 8.80
C LEU A 29 7.25 -3.55 9.50
N GLY A 30 7.75 -4.60 8.85
CA GLY A 30 8.70 -5.53 9.46
C GLY A 30 8.00 -6.56 10.37
N ASP A 31 8.75 -7.58 10.81
CA ASP A 31 8.21 -8.70 11.58
C ASP A 31 7.76 -8.23 12.98
N ALA A 32 6.49 -8.51 13.30
CA ALA A 32 5.69 -8.03 14.42
C ALA A 32 5.16 -6.58 14.32
N PRO A 33 3.99 -6.37 13.69
CA PRO A 33 3.13 -5.28 14.13
C PRO A 33 2.80 -5.55 15.59
N THR A 34 3.37 -4.77 16.51
CA THR A 34 2.74 -4.61 17.81
C THR A 34 1.35 -4.09 17.48
N ALA A 35 0.33 -4.91 17.73
CA ALA A 35 -1.07 -4.55 17.55
C ALA A 35 -1.44 -3.48 18.58
N SER A 36 -0.82 -2.32 18.48
CA SER A 36 -1.29 -1.12 19.13
C SER A 36 -2.36 -0.62 18.18
N GLY A 37 -3.63 -0.84 18.53
CA GLY A 37 -4.80 -0.34 17.81
C GLY A 37 -4.91 1.19 17.81
N ALA A 38 -3.77 1.89 17.82
CA ALA A 38 -3.68 3.29 17.51
C ALA A 38 -3.80 3.40 15.99
N ALA A 39 -4.91 3.97 15.52
CA ALA A 39 -4.98 4.50 14.17
C ALA A 39 -3.74 5.37 13.95
N LEU A 40 -2.88 4.98 13.01
CA LEU A 40 -1.74 5.80 12.63
C LEU A 40 -2.31 7.10 12.07
N ASP A 41 -2.19 8.18 12.85
CA ASP A 41 -2.56 9.52 12.43
C ASP A 41 -1.39 10.08 11.60
N PHE A 42 -1.70 10.49 10.38
CA PHE A 42 -0.73 11.05 9.44
C PHE A 42 -1.02 12.55 9.26
N PRO A 43 -0.56 13.42 10.17
CA PRO A 43 -0.84 14.84 10.08
C PRO A 43 -0.25 15.43 8.79
N GLY A 44 -1.08 16.19 8.04
CA GLY A 44 -0.69 16.79 6.76
C GLY A 44 -0.94 15.90 5.53
N ILE A 45 -1.47 14.68 5.71
CA ILE A 45 -1.80 13.77 4.61
C ILE A 45 -2.73 14.40 3.58
N ASP A 46 -3.63 15.31 3.97
CA ASP A 46 -4.58 15.96 3.05
C ASP A 46 -3.92 16.78 1.93
N GLN A 47 -2.67 17.22 2.13
CA GLN A 47 -1.89 17.96 1.13
C GLN A 47 -1.05 17.05 0.22
N ALA A 48 -0.97 15.75 0.52
CA ALA A 48 -0.20 14.80 -0.25
C ALA A 48 -0.92 14.36 -1.54
N GLY A 49 -0.13 13.93 -2.53
CA GLY A 49 -0.65 13.27 -3.73
C GLY A 49 -1.55 12.09 -3.38
N TYR A 50 -2.52 11.81 -4.25
CA TYR A 50 -3.52 10.77 -4.01
C TYR A 50 -2.89 9.42 -3.65
N ASP A 51 -1.86 9.03 -4.40
CA ASP A 51 -1.05 7.83 -4.23
C ASP A 51 -0.39 7.76 -2.84
N THR A 52 0.19 8.87 -2.37
CA THR A 52 0.83 8.93 -1.04
C THR A 52 -0.20 8.80 0.09
N ARG A 53 -1.36 9.44 -0.07
CA ARG A 53 -2.47 9.29 0.89
C ARG A 53 -3.00 7.85 0.91
N TRP A 54 -3.12 7.27 -0.27
CA TRP A 54 -3.55 5.89 -0.43
C TRP A 54 -2.58 4.93 0.25
N VAL A 55 -1.26 5.08 0.05
CA VAL A 55 -0.23 4.25 0.68
C VAL A 55 -0.32 4.31 2.20
N ALA A 56 -0.40 5.50 2.79
CA ALA A 56 -0.49 5.63 4.23
C ALA A 56 -1.76 4.98 4.81
N ARG A 57 -2.91 5.16 4.15
CA ARG A 57 -4.18 4.52 4.53
C ARG A 57 -4.13 3.00 4.38
N PHE A 58 -3.55 2.51 3.28
CA PHE A 58 -3.43 1.08 2.99
C PHE A 58 -2.50 0.38 3.98
N VAL A 59 -1.34 0.98 4.29
CA VAL A 59 -0.41 0.46 5.30
C VAL A 59 -1.04 0.49 6.70
N SER A 60 -1.82 1.53 7.01
CA SER A 60 -2.59 1.58 8.27
C SER A 60 -3.65 0.48 8.33
N ALA A 61 -4.35 0.19 7.25
CA ALA A 61 -5.29 -0.93 7.17
C ALA A 61 -4.60 -2.27 7.44
N TYR A 62 -3.43 -2.51 6.82
CA TYR A 62 -2.60 -3.69 7.12
C TYR A 62 -2.19 -3.74 8.60
N ALA A 63 -1.69 -2.63 9.17
CA ALA A 63 -1.25 -2.57 10.55
C ALA A 63 -2.37 -2.92 11.55
N ASN A 64 -3.60 -2.51 11.25
CA ASN A 64 -4.78 -2.78 12.05
C ASN A 64 -5.48 -4.12 11.72
N ARG A 65 -4.95 -4.90 10.76
CA ARG A 65 -5.59 -6.11 10.21
C ARG A 65 -7.02 -5.84 9.71
N ASP A 66 -7.25 -4.65 9.18
CA ASP A 66 -8.52 -4.23 8.60
C ASP A 66 -8.53 -4.56 7.09
N GLU A 67 -8.64 -5.85 6.80
CA GLU A 67 -8.75 -6.36 5.42
C GLU A 67 -9.91 -5.73 4.64
N PRO A 68 -11.13 -5.55 5.21
CA PRO A 68 -12.23 -4.89 4.50
C PRO A 68 -11.89 -3.47 4.04
N THR A 69 -11.24 -2.67 4.90
CA THR A 69 -10.77 -1.33 4.50
C THR A 69 -9.69 -1.40 3.43
N GLY A 70 -8.76 -2.35 3.54
CA GLY A 70 -7.75 -2.62 2.51
C GLY A 70 -8.36 -2.93 1.14
N GLU A 71 -9.32 -3.85 1.09
CA GLU A 71 -10.04 -4.23 -0.12
C GLU A 71 -10.84 -3.06 -0.71
N ALA A 72 -11.52 -2.28 0.13
CA ALA A 72 -12.28 -1.11 -0.31
C ALA A 72 -11.37 -0.03 -0.92
N LEU A 73 -10.23 0.26 -0.30
CA LEU A 73 -9.23 1.21 -0.83
C LEU A 73 -8.64 0.72 -2.15
N PHE A 74 -8.38 -0.58 -2.26
CA PHE A 74 -7.83 -1.18 -3.47
C PHE A 74 -8.84 -1.15 -4.62
N GLY A 75 -10.09 -1.52 -4.34
CA GLY A 75 -11.20 -1.47 -5.30
C GLY A 75 -11.48 -0.06 -5.80
N ALA A 76 -11.45 0.94 -4.92
CA ALA A 76 -11.61 2.35 -5.29
C ALA A 76 -10.51 2.82 -6.25
N ALA A 77 -9.24 2.55 -5.92
CA ALA A 77 -8.12 2.91 -6.80
C ALA A 77 -8.18 2.18 -8.16
N ALA A 78 -8.67 0.94 -8.19
CA ALA A 78 -8.89 0.19 -9.43
C ALA A 78 -9.99 0.82 -10.28
N ALA A 79 -11.14 1.16 -9.67
CA ALA A 79 -12.26 1.80 -10.37
C ALA A 79 -11.88 3.17 -10.96
N ASP A 80 -11.01 3.90 -10.28
CA ASP A 80 -10.53 5.21 -10.72
C ASP A 80 -9.37 5.14 -11.72
N GLY A 81 -8.84 3.94 -12.02
CA GLY A 81 -7.68 3.74 -12.90
C GLY A 81 -6.35 4.22 -12.31
N LEU A 82 -6.30 4.48 -11.00
CA LEU A 82 -5.14 5.00 -10.28
C LEU A 82 -4.32 3.91 -9.57
N LEU A 83 -4.80 2.67 -9.62
CA LEU A 83 -4.16 1.53 -8.96
C LEU A 83 -2.68 1.34 -9.34
N PRO A 84 -2.26 1.46 -10.62
CA PRO A 84 -0.85 1.29 -10.98
C PRO A 84 0.07 2.31 -10.29
N ASP A 85 -0.33 3.58 -10.22
CA ASP A 85 0.42 4.64 -9.54
C ASP A 85 0.49 4.40 -8.02
N CYS A 86 -0.63 4.01 -7.41
CA CYS A 86 -0.66 3.63 -5.99
C CYS A 86 0.30 2.48 -5.66
N LEU A 87 0.35 1.45 -6.50
CA LEU A 87 1.26 0.30 -6.33
C LEU A 87 2.73 0.69 -6.52
N LEU A 88 3.03 1.57 -7.47
CA LEU A 88 4.38 2.10 -7.68
C LEU A 88 4.85 2.92 -6.47
N THR A 89 4.01 3.81 -5.96
CA THR A 89 4.33 4.60 -4.76
C THR A 89 4.50 3.70 -3.54
N LEU A 90 3.67 2.66 -3.39
CA LEU A 90 3.82 1.68 -2.31
C LEU A 90 5.16 0.96 -2.40
N ALA A 91 5.50 0.41 -3.56
CA ALA A 91 6.77 -0.30 -3.78
C ALA A 91 7.98 0.62 -3.57
N GLY A 92 7.93 1.85 -4.08
CA GLY A 92 8.97 2.85 -3.88
C GLY A 92 9.17 3.19 -2.40
N SER A 93 8.07 3.36 -1.66
CA SER A 93 8.09 3.60 -0.22
C SER A 93 8.69 2.40 0.53
N THR A 94 8.33 1.16 0.17
CA THR A 94 8.89 -0.04 0.79
C THR A 94 10.40 -0.12 0.57
N ILE A 95 10.88 0.14 -0.64
CA ILE A 95 12.31 0.15 -0.95
C ILE A 95 13.04 1.24 -0.15
N ALA A 96 12.48 2.44 -0.06
CA ALA A 96 13.06 3.53 0.72
C ALA A 96 13.16 3.17 2.21
N THR A 97 12.11 2.56 2.79
CA THR A 97 12.13 2.06 4.17
C THR A 97 13.19 0.99 4.38
N LEU A 98 13.30 0.02 3.45
CA LEU A 98 14.30 -1.04 3.55
C LEU A 98 15.74 -0.49 3.48
N ARG A 99 15.98 0.49 2.59
CA ARG A 99 17.29 1.15 2.50
C ARG A 99 17.63 1.91 3.78
N SER A 100 16.69 2.68 4.32
CA SER A 100 16.90 3.44 5.57
C SER A 100 17.15 2.54 6.79
N ARG A 101 16.74 1.27 6.77
CA ARG A 101 17.02 0.29 7.84
C ARG A 101 18.38 -0.39 7.68
N ALA A 102 18.96 -0.37 6.48
CA ALA A 102 20.23 -1.00 6.18
C ALA A 102 21.43 -0.07 6.44
N GLU A 103 21.16 1.22 6.70
CA GLU A 103 22.10 2.25 7.12
C GLU A 103 22.16 2.33 8.66
#